data_AF-A0A7Z8LCX4-F1
#
_entry.id   AF-A0A7Z8LCX4-F1
#
_cell.length_a   1.000
_cell.length_b   1.000
_cell.length_c   1.000
_cell.angle_alpha   90.00
_cell.angle_beta   90.00
_cell.angle_gamma   90.00
#
_symmetry.space_group_name_H-M   'P 1'
#
loop_
_entity.id
_entity.type
_entity.pdbx_description
1 polymer ?
#
loop_
_entity_poly.entity_id
_entity_poly.type
_entity_poly.pdbx_seq_one_letter_code
_entity_poly.pdbx_strand_id
1 'polypeptide(L)'
;MSPPSSDAIDALFNALTGRWSAFPEPQRSQLRERIEQALNAAAEAQPEVITVAGHSTRPQVLRLHPLATASSDDWYQQEWTEFAVAAEGGAWIVYRRRDGQHYAAPFSEGSALPETLMKSLEPCLVMAIYGGDGS
;
A
#
# COMPACT_ATOMS: atom_id res chain seq x y z
N MET A 1 -8.03 3.18 21.31
CA MET A 1 -8.57 3.09 19.93
C MET A 1 -8.98 1.65 19.69
N SER A 2 -10.01 1.44 18.87
CA SER A 2 -10.47 0.09 18.52
C SER A 2 -9.60 -0.50 17.41
N PRO A 3 -9.38 -1.83 17.38
CA PRO A 3 -8.71 -2.49 16.26
C PRO A 3 -9.47 -2.24 14.94
N PRO A 4 -8.83 -2.40 13.77
CA PRO A 4 -9.50 -2.32 12.48
C PRO A 4 -10.64 -3.34 12.44
N SER A 5 -11.75 -2.99 11.79
CA SER A 5 -12.85 -3.93 11.61
C SER A 5 -12.40 -5.07 10.69
N SER A 6 -12.96 -6.27 10.89
CA SER A 6 -12.78 -7.39 9.95
C SER A 6 -13.06 -6.95 8.51
N ASP A 7 -14.08 -6.11 8.32
CA ASP A 7 -14.48 -5.57 7.02
C ASP A 7 -13.35 -4.80 6.33
N ALA A 8 -12.53 -4.04 7.06
CA ALA A 8 -11.42 -3.28 6.46
C ALA A 8 -10.29 -4.22 5.99
N ILE A 9 -10.01 -5.27 6.75
CA ILE A 9 -9.03 -6.30 6.39
C ILE A 9 -9.53 -7.06 5.15
N ASP A 10 -10.80 -7.47 5.14
CA ASP A 10 -11.42 -8.19 4.03
C ASP A 10 -11.47 -7.35 2.75
N ALA A 11 -11.86 -6.08 2.85
CA ALA A 11 -11.90 -5.18 1.71
C ALA A 11 -10.52 -4.97 1.10
N LEU A 12 -9.49 -4.72 1.93
CA LEU A 12 -8.13 -4.53 1.44
C LEU A 12 -7.54 -5.82 0.88
N PHE A 13 -7.77 -6.96 1.54
CA PHE A 13 -7.36 -8.27 1.03
C PHE A 13 -7.95 -8.51 -0.37
N ASN A 14 -9.26 -8.35 -0.53
CA ASN A 14 -9.94 -8.53 -1.81
C ASN A 14 -9.45 -7.56 -2.88
N ALA A 15 -9.16 -6.30 -2.51
CA ALA A 15 -8.62 -5.31 -3.43
C ALA A 15 -7.21 -5.69 -3.93
N LEU A 16 -6.39 -6.31 -3.08
CA LEU A 16 -5.04 -6.76 -3.46
C LEU A 16 -5.07 -8.07 -4.23
N THR A 17 -6.00 -8.98 -3.95
CA THR A 17 -6.06 -10.32 -4.56
C THR A 17 -7.15 -10.46 -5.63
N GLY A 18 -7.63 -9.37 -6.21
CA GLY A 18 -8.77 -9.37 -7.14
C GLY A 18 -8.64 -10.29 -8.36
N ARG A 19 -7.41 -10.69 -8.71
CA ARG A 19 -7.07 -11.63 -9.81
C ARG A 19 -7.18 -13.11 -9.45
N TRP A 20 -7.48 -13.41 -8.20
CA TRP A 20 -7.57 -14.78 -7.69
C TRP A 20 -9.02 -15.12 -7.37
N SER A 21 -9.49 -16.25 -7.88
CA SER A 21 -10.76 -16.84 -7.45
C SER A 21 -10.64 -17.40 -6.03
N ALA A 22 -9.47 -17.97 -5.70
CA ALA A 22 -9.10 -18.42 -4.37
C ALA A 22 -7.60 -18.19 -4.13
N PHE A 23 -7.26 -17.27 -3.24
CA PHE A 23 -5.87 -17.00 -2.90
C PHE A 23 -5.30 -18.14 -2.01
N PRO A 24 -4.17 -18.76 -2.39
CA PRO A 24 -3.73 -20.02 -1.77
C PRO A 24 -3.13 -19.84 -0.37
N GLU A 25 -3.23 -20.88 0.44
CA GLU A 25 -2.52 -21.00 1.71
C GLU A 25 -1.07 -21.53 1.48
N PRO A 26 -0.09 -21.13 2.31
CA PRO A 26 -0.21 -20.29 3.51
C PRO A 26 -0.19 -18.77 3.26
N GLN A 27 0.00 -18.33 2.01
CA GLN A 27 0.18 -16.91 1.68
C GLN A 27 -1.06 -16.08 1.99
N ARG A 28 -2.25 -16.66 1.90
CA ARG A 28 -3.50 -16.03 2.33
C ARG A 28 -3.47 -15.63 3.79
N SER A 29 -3.17 -16.57 4.70
CA SER A 29 -3.09 -16.25 6.13
C SER A 29 -2.00 -15.20 6.42
N GLN A 30 -0.83 -15.34 5.79
CA GLN A 30 0.28 -14.39 5.93
C GLN A 30 -0.09 -12.98 5.45
N LEU A 31 -0.74 -12.86 4.29
CA LEU A 31 -1.15 -11.57 3.74
C LEU A 31 -2.19 -10.89 4.64
N ARG A 32 -3.14 -11.65 5.18
CA ARG A 32 -4.15 -11.10 6.10
C ARG A 32 -3.53 -10.58 7.38
N GLU A 33 -2.63 -11.35 7.98
CA GLU A 33 -1.87 -10.91 9.16
C GLU A 33 -1.08 -9.64 8.86
N ARG A 34 -0.41 -9.58 7.70
CA ARG A 34 0.37 -8.40 7.28
C ARG A 34 -0.52 -7.16 7.11
N ILE A 35 -1.68 -7.32 6.49
CA ILE A 35 -2.68 -6.26 6.32
C ILE A 35 -3.18 -5.77 7.67
N GLU A 36 -3.53 -6.69 8.57
CA GLU A 36 -4.01 -6.36 9.92
C GLU A 36 -2.96 -5.57 10.71
N GLN A 37 -1.71 -6.02 10.72
CA GLN A 37 -0.60 -5.32 11.36
C GLN A 37 -0.40 -3.92 10.77
N ALA A 38 -0.43 -3.79 9.44
CA ALA A 38 -0.27 -2.51 8.76
C ALA A 38 -1.43 -1.54 9.04
N LEU A 39 -2.68 -2.03 9.08
CA LEU A 39 -3.85 -1.21 9.42
C LEU A 39 -3.79 -0.72 10.87
N ASN A 40 -3.42 -1.60 11.81
CA ASN A 40 -3.20 -1.21 13.20
C ASN A 40 -2.14 -0.12 13.32
N ALA A 41 -0.99 -0.32 12.69
CA ALA A 41 0.10 0.62 12.76
C ALA A 41 -0.21 1.94 12.02
N ALA A 42 -0.98 1.89 10.91
CA ALA A 42 -1.49 3.08 10.23
C ALA A 42 -2.47 3.86 11.13
N ALA A 43 -3.33 3.18 11.90
CA ALA A 43 -4.22 3.86 12.84
C ALA A 43 -3.43 4.65 13.90
N GLU A 44 -2.34 4.08 14.40
CA GLU A 44 -1.45 4.70 15.40
C GLU A 44 -0.52 5.78 14.83
N ALA A 45 -0.27 5.77 13.52
CA ALA A 45 0.60 6.73 12.85
C ALA A 45 0.10 8.18 13.01
N GLN A 46 1.03 9.13 12.99
CA GLN A 46 0.69 10.55 12.99
C GLN A 46 -0.03 10.92 11.68
N PRO A 47 -1.08 11.76 11.73
CA PRO A 47 -1.72 12.24 10.51
C PRO A 47 -0.78 13.16 9.73
N GLU A 48 -0.69 12.93 8.43
CA GLU A 48 0.16 13.67 7.51
C GLU A 48 -0.69 14.36 6.46
N VAL A 49 -0.35 15.60 6.09
CA VAL A 49 -0.96 16.28 4.94
C VAL A 49 -0.20 15.87 3.68
N ILE A 50 -0.87 15.16 2.78
CA ILE A 50 -0.28 14.65 1.53
C ILE A 50 -1.11 15.05 0.32
N THR A 51 -0.45 15.37 -0.79
CA THR A 51 -1.14 15.69 -2.04
C THR A 51 -1.62 14.39 -2.69
N VAL A 52 -2.92 14.19 -2.78
CA VAL A 52 -3.50 13.00 -3.43
C VAL A 52 -3.85 13.30 -4.87
N ALA A 53 -3.41 12.43 -5.79
CA ALA A 53 -3.93 12.43 -7.15
C ALA A 53 -5.24 11.70 -7.31
N GLY A 54 -6.03 12.23 -8.24
CA GLY A 54 -7.21 11.62 -8.79
C GLY A 54 -7.67 12.47 -9.97
N HIS A 55 -8.98 12.66 -10.10
CA HIS A 55 -9.55 13.56 -11.10
C HIS A 55 -9.13 15.03 -10.89
N SER A 56 -8.83 15.39 -9.65
CA SER A 56 -8.16 16.64 -9.28
C SER A 56 -7.13 16.35 -8.19
N THR A 57 -5.99 17.04 -8.24
CA THR A 57 -4.96 16.95 -7.20
C THR A 57 -5.37 17.80 -6.02
N ARG A 58 -5.50 17.20 -4.84
CA ARG A 58 -5.90 17.92 -3.62
C ARG A 58 -5.16 17.39 -2.38
N PRO A 59 -4.82 18.27 -1.42
CA PRO A 59 -4.28 17.82 -0.14
C PRO A 59 -5.34 17.01 0.63
N GLN A 60 -4.90 15.93 1.26
CA GLN A 60 -5.70 15.11 2.17
C GLN A 60 -4.89 14.81 3.42
N VAL A 61 -5.58 14.57 4.54
CA VAL A 61 -4.94 14.15 5.79
C VAL A 61 -5.05 12.65 5.89
N LEU A 62 -3.94 11.93 5.74
CA LEU A 62 -3.89 10.48 5.82
C LEU A 62 -3.01 10.05 6.99
N ARG A 63 -3.35 8.91 7.60
CA ARG A 63 -2.42 8.18 8.47
C ARG A 63 -2.00 6.93 7.72
N LEU A 64 -0.71 6.82 7.43
CA LEU A 64 -0.17 5.83 6.50
C LEU A 64 0.82 4.91 7.20
N HIS A 65 0.85 3.65 6.80
CA HIS A 65 1.93 2.73 7.14
C HIS A 65 2.44 2.01 5.89
N PRO A 66 3.77 1.98 5.64
CA PRO A 66 4.34 1.27 4.50
C PRO A 66 4.25 -0.25 4.67
N LEU A 67 3.78 -0.95 3.63
CA LEU A 67 3.94 -2.39 3.43
C LEU A 67 5.28 -2.71 2.74
N ALA A 68 5.76 -1.80 1.89
CA ALA A 68 7.08 -1.87 1.27
C ALA A 68 7.61 -0.46 1.00
N THR A 69 8.94 -0.32 0.98
CA THR A 69 9.63 0.94 0.76
C THR A 69 10.83 0.69 -0.14
N ALA A 70 11.01 1.57 -1.13
CA ALA A 70 12.18 1.55 -1.99
C ALA A 70 12.67 2.98 -2.26
N SER A 71 13.97 3.21 -2.09
CA SER A 71 14.60 4.47 -2.48
C SER A 71 14.74 4.54 -4.00
N SER A 72 14.54 5.73 -4.56
CA SER A 72 14.81 6.01 -5.97
C SER A 72 16.28 6.41 -6.12
N ASP A 73 17.14 5.43 -6.44
CA ASP A 73 18.57 5.57 -6.78
C ASP A 73 19.51 6.28 -5.78
N ASP A 74 20.74 5.73 -5.69
CA ASP A 74 21.85 6.26 -4.88
C ASP A 74 22.27 7.71 -5.23
N TRP A 75 21.82 8.22 -6.38
CA TRP A 75 22.11 9.58 -6.87
C TRP A 75 21.10 10.63 -6.39
N TYR A 76 19.88 10.22 -5.98
CA TYR A 76 18.79 11.10 -5.53
C TYR A 76 18.42 10.81 -4.07
N GLN A 77 19.42 10.84 -3.17
CA GLN A 77 19.41 10.29 -1.81
C GLN A 77 18.30 10.72 -0.81
N GLN A 78 17.27 11.46 -1.20
CA GLN A 78 16.20 11.88 -0.27
C GLN A 78 14.80 11.81 -0.87
N GLU A 79 14.64 11.00 -1.92
CA GLU A 79 13.35 10.63 -2.47
C GLU A 79 13.17 9.11 -2.40
N TRP A 80 11.97 8.68 -2.04
CA TRP A 80 11.65 7.26 -1.97
C TRP A 80 10.17 7.03 -2.23
N THR A 81 9.86 5.78 -2.55
CA THR A 81 8.50 5.33 -2.84
C THR A 81 8.08 4.30 -1.81
N GLU A 82 6.82 4.36 -1.43
CA GLU A 82 6.21 3.43 -0.48
C GLU A 82 4.96 2.84 -1.10
N PHE A 83 4.77 1.54 -0.92
CA PHE A 83 3.46 0.93 -1.04
C PHE A 83 2.87 0.90 0.36
N ALA A 84 1.84 1.69 0.62
CA ALA A 84 1.34 1.95 1.97
C ALA A 84 -0.15 1.65 2.11
N VAL A 85 -0.59 1.46 3.35
CA VAL A 85 -1.99 1.32 3.72
C VAL A 85 -2.41 2.55 4.53
N ALA A 86 -3.61 3.05 4.29
CA ALA A 86 -4.19 4.12 5.09
C ALA A 86 -5.06 3.56 6.23
N ALA A 87 -5.11 4.26 7.36
CA ALA A 87 -5.94 3.88 8.52
C ALA A 87 -7.44 3.77 8.19
N GLU A 88 -7.92 4.57 7.24
CA GLU A 88 -9.31 4.51 6.74
C GLU A 88 -9.58 3.32 5.81
N GLY A 89 -8.55 2.52 5.52
CA GLY A 89 -8.57 1.45 4.52
C GLY A 89 -7.99 1.90 3.18
N GLY A 90 -7.72 0.93 2.33
CA GLY A 90 -7.16 1.15 1.00
C GLY A 90 -5.63 1.16 0.96
N ALA A 91 -5.10 0.79 -0.22
CA ALA A 91 -3.68 0.80 -0.53
C ALA A 91 -3.33 2.04 -1.36
N TRP A 92 -2.10 2.51 -1.20
CA TRP A 92 -1.60 3.76 -1.76
C TRP A 92 -0.18 3.59 -2.26
N ILE A 93 0.14 4.26 -3.36
CA ILE A 93 1.51 4.45 -3.83
C ILE A 93 1.91 5.85 -3.41
N VAL A 94 2.87 5.95 -2.50
CA VAL A 94 3.31 7.20 -1.89
C VAL A 94 4.70 7.55 -2.42
N TYR A 95 4.84 8.76 -2.94
CA TYR A 95 6.09 9.33 -3.40
C TYR A 95 6.53 10.37 -2.38
N ARG A 96 7.56 10.01 -1.62
CA ARG A 96 8.16 10.84 -0.58
C ARG A 96 9.26 11.67 -1.21
N ARG A 97 9.20 12.97 -0.96
CA ARG A 97 10.08 13.98 -1.55
C ARG A 97 10.79 14.76 -0.46
N ARG A 98 12.05 15.10 -0.70
CA ARG A 98 12.90 15.85 0.23
C ARG A 98 12.30 17.19 0.67
N ASP A 99 11.63 17.88 -0.26
CA ASP A 99 11.05 19.20 -0.04
C ASP A 99 9.74 19.17 0.76
N GLY A 100 9.31 17.99 1.22
CA GLY A 100 8.05 17.80 1.95
C GLY A 100 6.82 17.81 1.06
N GLN A 101 6.95 17.99 -0.25
CA GLN A 101 5.83 17.98 -1.19
C GLN A 101 5.46 16.54 -1.58
N HIS A 102 5.09 15.74 -0.59
CA HIS A 102 4.72 14.35 -0.78
C HIS A 102 3.46 14.23 -1.63
N TYR A 103 3.41 13.14 -2.39
CA TYR A 103 2.30 12.85 -3.27
C TYR A 103 1.88 11.39 -3.12
N ALA A 104 0.57 11.11 -3.18
CA ALA A 104 0.04 9.76 -3.14
C ALA A 104 -0.99 9.53 -4.25
N ALA A 105 -1.01 8.31 -4.78
CA ALA A 105 -2.05 7.84 -5.69
C ALA A 105 -2.71 6.60 -5.08
N PRO A 106 -4.06 6.50 -5.12
CA PRO A 106 -4.73 5.28 -4.69
C PRO A 106 -4.27 4.12 -5.58
N PHE A 107 -3.97 3.00 -4.95
CA PHE A 107 -3.65 1.77 -5.67
C PHE A 107 -4.94 1.13 -6.20
N SER A 108 -4.84 0.61 -7.41
CA SER A 108 -5.86 -0.18 -8.08
C SER A 108 -5.19 -1.32 -8.83
N GLU A 109 -5.95 -2.31 -9.29
CA GLU A 109 -5.41 -3.44 -10.07
C GLU A 109 -4.65 -3.00 -11.34
N GLY A 110 -4.98 -1.83 -11.90
CA GLY A 110 -4.32 -1.24 -13.06
C GLY A 110 -3.10 -0.37 -12.71
N SER A 111 -2.82 -0.15 -11.43
CA SER A 111 -1.71 0.71 -11.00
C SER A 111 -0.38 0.01 -11.18
N ALA A 112 0.53 0.62 -11.95
CA ALA A 112 1.91 0.18 -12.03
C ALA A 112 2.68 0.67 -10.80
N LEU A 113 3.38 -0.24 -10.12
CA LEU A 113 4.36 0.14 -9.09
C LEU A 113 5.71 0.45 -9.76
N PRO A 114 6.49 1.39 -9.21
CA PRO A 114 7.88 1.58 -9.61
C PRO A 114 8.69 0.28 -9.51
N GLU A 115 9.60 0.02 -10.46
CA GLU A 115 10.36 -1.23 -10.51
C GLU A 115 11.17 -1.48 -9.22
N THR A 116 11.76 -0.44 -8.64
CA THR A 116 12.48 -0.52 -7.36
C THR A 116 11.56 -0.96 -6.23
N LEU A 117 10.33 -0.45 -6.20
CA LEU A 117 9.32 -0.84 -5.23
C LEU A 117 8.86 -2.28 -5.45
N MET A 118 8.67 -2.72 -6.70
CA MET A 118 8.33 -4.10 -7.03
C MET A 118 9.38 -5.09 -6.49
N LYS A 119 10.66 -4.75 -6.59
CA LYS A 119 11.77 -5.56 -6.06
C LYS A 119 11.84 -5.61 -4.54
N SER A 120 11.22 -4.65 -3.85
CA SER A 120 11.18 -4.57 -2.38
C SER A 120 9.97 -5.26 -1.75
N LEU A 121 9.01 -5.70 -2.56
CA LEU A 121 7.81 -6.38 -2.06
C LEU A 121 8.14 -7.76 -1.48
N GLU A 122 7.52 -8.06 -0.34
CA GLU A 122 7.50 -9.41 0.22
C GLU A 122 6.80 -10.39 -0.75
N PRO A 123 7.17 -11.69 -0.77
CA PRO A 123 6.62 -12.66 -1.72
C PRO A 123 5.08 -12.77 -1.72
N CYS A 124 4.43 -12.67 -0.56
CA CYS A 124 2.97 -12.71 -0.46
C CYS A 124 2.30 -11.50 -1.13
N LEU A 125 2.92 -10.32 -1.05
CA LEU A 125 2.45 -9.09 -1.71
C LEU A 125 2.70 -9.15 -3.22
N VAL A 126 3.85 -9.66 -3.66
CA VAL A 126 4.12 -9.90 -5.09
C VAL A 126 3.04 -10.80 -5.68
N MET A 127 2.75 -11.92 -5.00
CA MET A 127 1.75 -12.89 -5.47
C MET A 127 0.33 -12.31 -5.48
N ALA A 128 -0.02 -11.50 -4.48
CA ALA A 128 -1.31 -10.81 -4.44
C ALA A 128 -1.48 -9.85 -5.62
N ILE A 129 -0.51 -8.93 -5.79
CA ILE A 129 -0.61 -7.81 -6.72
C ILE A 129 -0.41 -8.24 -8.18
N TYR A 130 0.53 -9.16 -8.43
CA TYR A 130 0.97 -9.52 -9.79
C TYR A 130 0.60 -10.94 -10.21
N GLY A 131 0.27 -11.81 -9.26
CA GLY A 131 -0.20 -13.16 -9.57
C GLY A 131 -1.63 -13.18 -10.10
N GLY A 132 -2.20 -14.38 -10.14
CA GLY A 132 -3.59 -14.63 -10.51
C GLY A 132 -3.73 -16.04 -11.09
N ASP A 133 -4.96 -16.52 -11.19
CA ASP A 133 -5.26 -17.87 -11.68
C ASP A 133 -4.96 -18.05 -13.19
N GLY A 134 -4.52 -16.99 -13.87
CA GLY A 134 -4.30 -16.97 -15.31
C GLY A 134 -5.62 -17.02 -16.08
N SER A 135 -5.79 -16.09 -17.02
CA SER A 135 -6.64 -16.33 -18.18
C SER A 135 -5.76 -16.38 -19.41
#